data_AF-A0A8X8ZXM8-F1
#
_entry.id   AF-A0A8X8ZXM8-F1
#
_cell.length_a   1.000
_cell.length_b   1.000
_cell.length_c   1.000
_cell.angle_alpha   90.00
_cell.angle_beta   90.00
_cell.angle_gamma   90.00
#
_symmetry.space_group_name_H-M   'P 1'
#
loop_
_entity.id
_entity.type
_entity.pdbx_description
1 polymer ?
#
loop_
_entity_poly.entity_id
_entity_poly.type
_entity_poly.pdbx_seq_one_letter_code
_entity_poly.pdbx_strand_id
1 'polypeptide(L)' 'MSTQEEDKKPGGDQSGHINLKVKGQDGNEVFFRIKRSTQLKKLMNAYCDRQSVDFSSIAFLFDGRRLRVEQTPDEVFIS' A
#
# COMPACT_ATOMS: atom_id res chain seq x y z
N MET A 1 0.11 17.51 22.56
CA MET A 1 -0.28 16.42 21.64
C MET A 1 -0.59 17.07 20.32
N SER A 2 0.31 16.95 19.35
CA SER A 2 0.14 17.57 18.04
C SER A 2 0.20 16.45 17.01
N THR A 3 -0.97 16.14 16.47
CA THR A 3 -1.17 15.36 15.25
C THR A 3 -0.31 15.96 14.14
N GLN A 4 0.69 15.21 13.69
CA GLN A 4 1.36 15.51 12.43
C GLN A 4 0.54 14.88 11.31
N GLU A 5 -0.35 15.70 10.76
CA GLU A 5 -0.76 15.61 9.37
C GLU A 5 0.49 15.83 8.50
N GLU A 6 0.87 14.83 7.71
CA GLU A 6 1.75 15.05 6.57
C GLU A 6 1.02 14.60 5.31
N ASP A 7 0.23 15.54 4.79
CA ASP A 7 -0.17 15.63 3.39
C ASP A 7 1.12 15.69 2.53
N LYS A 8 1.46 14.58 1.87
CA LYS A 8 2.46 14.58 0.80
C LYS A 8 1.76 14.42 -0.53
N LYS A 9 1.47 15.59 -1.11
CA LYS A 9 1.17 15.89 -2.52
C LYS A 9 1.57 14.79 -3.52
N PRO A 10 0.77 14.59 -4.60
CA PRO A 10 1.07 13.65 -5.68
C PRO A 10 2.25 14.18 -6.51
N GLY A 11 3.47 14.00 -5.99
CA GLY A 11 4.70 14.26 -6.71
C GLY A 11 4.88 13.16 -7.74
N GLY A 12 4.66 13.50 -9.01
CA GLY A 12 5.04 12.67 -10.15
C GLY A 12 6.54 12.42 -10.12
N ASP A 13 6.94 11.31 -9.51
CA ASP A 13 8.32 10.87 -9.47
C ASP A 13 8.70 10.29 -10.84
N GLN A 14 9.59 10.99 -11.55
CA GLN A 14 10.16 10.58 -12.84
C GLN A 14 10.87 9.21 -12.78
N SER A 15 11.00 8.57 -11.61
CA SER A 15 11.56 7.22 -11.47
C SER A 15 10.56 6.07 -11.65
N GLY A 16 9.26 6.35 -11.87
CA GLY A 16 8.24 5.30 -12.05
C GLY A 16 7.98 4.46 -10.79
N HIS A 17 8.42 4.93 -9.62
CA HIS A 17 8.13 4.34 -8.32
C HIS A 17 7.14 5.19 -7.52
N ILE A 18 6.46 4.57 -6.56
CA ILE A 18 5.60 5.24 -5.58
C ILE A 18 5.95 4.79 -4.18
N ASN A 19 5.64 5.65 -3.21
CA ASN A 19 5.68 5.30 -1.79
C ASN A 19 4.26 4.99 -1.33
N LEU A 20 4.10 3.84 -0.67
CA LEU A 20 2.85 3.37 -0.10
C LEU A 20 3.00 3.22 1.40
N LYS A 21 1.93 3.56 2.11
CA LYS A 21 1.80 3.35 3.55
C LYS A 21 0.66 2.38 3.80
N VAL A 22 0.96 1.24 4.41
CA VAL A 22 -0.03 0.24 4.80
C VAL A 22 -0.25 0.37 6.30
N LYS A 23 -1.51 0.53 6.71
CA LYS A 23 -1.90 0.59 8.13
C LYS A 23 -2.62 -0.69 8.52
N GLY A 24 -2.16 -1.33 9.59
CA GLY A 24 -2.81 -2.48 10.20
C GLY A 24 -3.98 -2.07 11.11
N GLN A 25 -4.83 -3.04 11.45
CA GLN A 25 -5.95 -2.84 12.39
C GLN A 25 -5.47 -2.57 13.83
N ASP A 26 -4.25 -3.02 14.14
CA ASP A 26 -3.52 -2.80 15.38
C ASP A 26 -2.88 -1.41 15.48
N GLY A 27 -3.00 -0.58 14.43
CA GLY A 27 -2.39 0.73 14.35
C GLY A 27 -0.93 0.71 13.87
N ASN A 28 -0.37 -0.47 13.56
CA ASN A 28 0.97 -0.57 13.01
C ASN A 28 1.03 -0.02 11.58
N GLU A 29 2.12 0.66 11.23
CA GLU A 29 2.29 1.28 9.92
C GLU A 29 3.56 0.76 9.24
N VAL A 30 3.43 0.32 7.99
CA VAL A 30 4.54 -0.18 7.18
C VAL A 30 4.62 0.62 5.90
N PHE A 31 5.82 1.11 5.59
CA PHE A 31 6.09 1.87 4.38
C PHE A 31 6.74 0.97 3.32
N PHE A 32 6.29 1.10 2.08
CA PHE A 32 6.82 0.42 0.92
C PHE A 32 7.17 1.41 -0.18
N ARG A 33 8.23 1.14 -0.93
CA ARG A 33 8.52 1.82 -2.19
C ARG A 33 8.54 0.78 -3.31
N ILE A 34 7.62 0.90 -4.27
CA ILE A 34 7.47 -0.06 -5.37
C ILE A 34 7.31 0.65 -6.72
N LYS A 35 7.63 -0.04 -7.83
CA LYS A 35 7.33 0.48 -9.18
C LYS A 35 5.82 0.54 -9.39
N ARG A 36 5.37 1.56 -10.10
CA ARG A 36 3.98 1.79 -10.51
C ARG A 36 3.35 0.64 -11.27
N SER A 37 4.16 -0.09 -12.04
CA SER A 37 3.75 -1.26 -12.84
C SER A 37 3.86 -2.61 -12.10
N THR A 38 4.31 -2.61 -10.84
CA THR A 38 4.44 -3.86 -10.08
C THR A 38 3.09 -4.28 -9.51
N GLN A 39 2.74 -5.56 -9.69
CA GLN A 39 1.57 -6.14 -9.05
C GLN A 39 1.61 -6.00 -7.52
N LEU A 40 0.49 -5.60 -6.93
CA LEU A 40 0.32 -5.39 -5.50
C LEU A 40 0.56 -6.66 -4.68
N LYS A 41 0.44 -7.86 -5.30
CA LYS A 41 0.79 -9.15 -4.67
C LYS A 41 2.12 -9.12 -3.92
N LYS A 42 3.16 -8.52 -4.49
CA LYS A 42 4.49 -8.45 -3.84
C LYS A 42 4.45 -7.67 -2.53
N LEU A 43 3.77 -6.53 -2.53
CA LEU A 43 3.61 -5.69 -1.34
C LEU A 43 2.76 -6.41 -0.28
N MET A 44 1.65 -7.02 -0.71
CA MET A 44 0.74 -7.72 0.21
C MET A 44 1.42 -8.92 0.87
N ASN A 45 2.15 -9.74 0.11
CA ASN A 45 2.92 -10.86 0.68
C ASN A 45 3.99 -10.36 1.66
N ALA A 46 4.77 -9.35 1.27
CA ALA A 46 5.80 -8.79 2.15
C ALA A 46 5.22 -8.20 3.45
N TYR A 47 4.01 -7.63 3.40
CA TYR A 47 3.29 -7.20 4.59
C TYR A 47 2.87 -8.39 5.46
N CYS A 48 2.30 -9.43 4.85
CA CYS A 48 1.87 -10.64 5.55
C CYS A 48 3.04 -11.33 6.26
N ASP A 49 4.16 -11.51 5.57
CA ASP A 49 5.39 -12.08 6.11
C ASP A 49 5.93 -11.25 7.28
N ARG A 50 5.97 -9.92 7.13
CA ARG A 50 6.48 -9.01 8.16
C ARG A 50 5.61 -8.99 9.41
N GLN A 51 4.29 -9.06 9.25
CA GLN A 51 3.35 -9.05 10.37
C GLN A 51 3.03 -10.45 10.90
N SER A 52 3.60 -11.51 10.28
CA SER A 52 3.29 -12.91 10.60
C SER A 52 1.78 -13.20 10.55
N VAL A 53 1.10 -12.63 9.56
CA VAL A 53 -0.34 -12.86 9.32
C VAL A 53 -0.54 -13.69 8.06
N ASP A 54 -1.59 -14.50 8.06
CA ASP A 54 -1.93 -15.32 6.89
C ASP A 54 -2.57 -14.47 5.79
N PHE A 55 -2.18 -14.69 4.53
CA PHE A 55 -2.70 -13.93 3.40
C PHE A 55 -4.22 -14.09 3.23
N SER A 56 -4.78 -15.27 3.56
CA SER A 56 -6.21 -15.54 3.45
C SER A 56 -7.03 -14.93 4.57
N SER A 57 -6.41 -14.58 5.70
CA SER A 57 -7.09 -13.98 6.85
C SER A 57 -7.16 -12.45 6.82
N ILE A 58 -6.53 -11.81 5.83
CA ILE A 58 -6.50 -10.35 5.67
C ILE A 58 -7.12 -9.89 4.36
N ALA A 59 -7.75 -8.71 4.39
CA ALA A 59 -8.19 -8.00 3.20
C ALA A 59 -7.50 -6.64 3.12
N PHE A 60 -6.80 -6.39 2.01
CA PHE A 60 -6.21 -5.09 1.73
C PHE A 60 -7.25 -4.19 1.07
N LEU A 61 -7.46 -3.01 1.64
CA LEU A 61 -8.44 -2.03 1.18
C LEU A 61 -7.75 -0.73 0.75
N PHE A 62 -8.31 -0.08 -0.26
CA PHE A 62 -7.99 1.29 -0.67
C PHE A 62 -9.30 2.02 -0.96
N ASP A 63 -9.52 3.16 -0.33
CA ASP A 63 -10.79 3.93 -0.39
C ASP A 63 -12.03 3.05 -0.20
N GLY A 64 -11.97 2.14 0.78
CA GLY A 64 -13.04 1.21 1.12
C GLY A 64 -13.25 0.07 0.11
N ARG A 65 -12.49 0.01 -0.99
CA ARG A 65 -12.56 -1.05 -1.99
C ARG A 65 -11.47 -2.09 -1.77
N ARG A 66 -11.82 -3.37 -1.95
CA ARG A 66 -10.85 -4.47 -1.84
C ARG A 66 -9.90 -4.48 -3.02
N LEU A 67 -8.61 -4.45 -2.72
CA LEU A 67 -7.54 -4.57 -3.71
C LEU A 67 -7.39 -6.03 -4.16
N ARG A 68 -7.15 -6.22 -5.45
CA ARG A 68 -6.80 -7.51 -6.06
C ARG A 68 -5.28 -7.63 -6.19
N VAL A 69 -4.78 -8.85 -6.21
CA VAL A 69 -3.34 -9.10 -6.20
C VAL A 69 -2.67 -8.81 -7.54
N GLU A 70 -3.44 -8.92 -8.63
CA GLU A 70 -3.00 -8.64 -10.00
C GLU A 70 -2.97 -7.15 -10.30
N GLN A 71 -3.67 -6.32 -9.51
CA GLN A 71 -3.70 -4.89 -9.73
C GLN A 71 -2.33 -4.27 -9.52
N THR A 72 -2.06 -3.21 -10.26
CA THR A 72 -0.88 -2.36 -10.08
C THR A 72 -1.26 -1.04 -9.42
N PRO A 73 -0.32 -0.34 -8.77
CA PRO A 73 -0.59 1.00 -8.28
C PRO A 73 -1.21 1.94 -9.31
N ASP A 74 -0.70 1.98 -10.54
CA ASP A 74 -1.25 2.89 -11.57
C ASP A 74 -2.74 2.60 -11.86
N GLU A 75 -3.17 1.34 -11.86
CA GLU A 75 -4.59 0.99 -12.08
C GLU A 75 -5.49 1.44 -10.93
N VAL A 76 -4.99 1.41 -9.70
CA VAL A 76 -5.77 1.71 -8.49
C VAL A 76 -5.85 3.21 -8.22
N PHE A 77 -4.77 3.96 -8.48
CA PHE A 77 -4.72 5.41 -8.23
C PHE A 77 -5.39 6.27 -9.34
N ILE A 78 -5.69 5.69 -10.50
CA ILE A 78 -6.32 6.41 -11.63
C ILE A 78 -7.86 6.21 -11.66
N SER A 79 -8.40 5.37 -10.77
CA SER A 79 -9.84 5.03 -10.72
C SER A 79 -10.68 5.88 -9.77
#